data_AF-A0AAJ2WE09-F1
#
_entry.id   AF-A0AAJ2WE09-F1
#
_cell.length_a   1.000
_cell.length_b   1.000
_cell.length_c   1.000
_cell.angle_alpha   90.00
_cell.angle_beta   90.00
_cell.angle_gamma   90.00
#
_symmetry.space_group_name_H-M   'P 1'
#
loop_
_entity.id
_entity.type
_entity.pdbx_description
1 polymer ?
#
loop_
_entity_poly.entity_id
_entity_poly.type
_entity_poly.pdbx_seq_one_letter_code
_entity_poly.pdbx_strand_id
1 'polypeptide(L)'
;SASKLLGRLEEPYAGRTYLAIDHHALGTPFAEKTYVGALGACGEIICDLAKEFEKRGKKTLDREGAIALYAAIMSDTGSFRFDSVTAETHMRIASLLGYGFDHSEVARRMYDSRPLSQVMGTKIALNNLHFYNGNRVAVINFTKKMREDNNLSREDIDDIISLTRSIEGVEVGMTIKQSDDDLTLYKVSMRSNRVVDVSKLCAVFGGGGHKRASGCTLNAASEYDAEARLMAVINEELAVLDKARAFDGAGEI
;
A
#
# COMPACT_ATOMS: atom_id res chain seq x y z
N SER A 1 -9.95 11.80 -7.84
CA SER A 1 -10.48 12.12 -9.18
C SER A 1 -10.81 10.82 -9.89
N ALA A 2 -11.82 10.84 -10.77
CA ALA A 2 -12.14 9.71 -11.66
C ALA A 2 -10.88 9.19 -12.39
N SER A 3 -9.98 10.09 -12.77
CA SER A 3 -8.69 9.78 -13.40
C SER A 3 -7.82 8.78 -12.63
N LYS A 4 -7.75 8.91 -11.30
CA LYS A 4 -6.96 7.98 -10.48
C LYS A 4 -7.60 6.59 -10.37
N LEU A 5 -8.93 6.50 -10.46
CA LEU A 5 -9.67 5.24 -10.31
C LEU A 5 -9.74 4.46 -11.61
N LEU A 6 -9.95 5.14 -12.74
CA LEU A 6 -10.05 4.50 -14.05
C LEU A 6 -8.68 4.25 -14.69
N GLY A 7 -7.65 5.02 -14.35
CA GLY A 7 -6.30 4.86 -14.90
C GLY A 7 -6.33 4.85 -16.43
N ARG A 8 -5.80 3.81 -17.06
CA ARG A 8 -5.83 3.65 -18.54
C ARG A 8 -7.23 3.54 -19.14
N LEU A 9 -8.25 3.28 -18.31
CA LEU A 9 -9.65 3.19 -18.72
C LEU A 9 -10.35 4.56 -18.70
N GLU A 10 -9.67 5.62 -18.25
CA GLU A 10 -10.27 6.95 -18.20
C GLU A 10 -10.67 7.44 -19.59
N GLU A 11 -9.76 7.43 -20.56
CA GLU A 11 -10.03 7.92 -21.91
C GLU A 11 -11.28 7.26 -22.56
N PRO A 12 -11.44 5.92 -22.55
CA PRO A 12 -12.63 5.30 -23.14
C PRO A 12 -13.93 5.48 -22.32
N TYR A 13 -13.87 5.65 -21.00
CA TYR A 13 -15.04 5.51 -20.11
C TYR A 13 -15.37 6.73 -19.22
N ALA A 14 -14.52 7.75 -19.16
CA ALA A 14 -14.78 8.96 -18.40
C ALA A 14 -16.07 9.65 -18.89
N GLY A 15 -16.96 9.99 -17.96
CA GLY A 15 -18.27 10.58 -18.27
C GLY A 15 -19.25 9.65 -18.99
N ARG A 16 -18.87 8.37 -19.24
CA ARG A 16 -19.71 7.35 -19.89
C ARG A 16 -20.05 6.18 -18.98
N THR A 17 -19.62 6.23 -17.72
CA THR A 17 -19.85 5.16 -16.75
C THR A 17 -21.25 5.29 -16.17
N TYR A 18 -22.10 4.27 -16.38
CA TYR A 18 -23.47 4.28 -15.86
C TYR A 18 -23.55 3.88 -14.39
N LEU A 19 -22.84 2.83 -13.97
CA LEU A 19 -22.89 2.30 -12.61
C LEU A 19 -21.49 2.07 -12.05
N ALA A 20 -21.22 2.63 -10.87
CA ALA A 20 -20.08 2.27 -10.03
C ALA A 20 -20.54 1.38 -8.87
N ILE A 21 -19.80 0.29 -8.63
CA ILE A 21 -19.97 -0.60 -7.46
C ILE A 21 -18.67 -0.52 -6.68
N ASP A 22 -18.75 -0.13 -5.41
CA ASP A 22 -17.57 0.11 -4.57
C ASP A 22 -17.85 -0.29 -3.11
N HIS A 23 -16.80 -0.39 -2.30
CA HIS A 23 -16.89 -0.59 -0.85
C HIS A 23 -16.24 0.55 -0.04
N HIS A 24 -15.61 1.52 -0.71
CA HIS A 24 -15.03 2.69 -0.06
C HIS A 24 -16.10 3.72 0.30
N ALA A 25 -16.20 4.08 1.59
CA ALA A 25 -17.13 5.10 2.07
C ALA A 25 -16.86 6.51 1.50
N LEU A 26 -15.63 6.77 1.05
CA LEU A 26 -15.19 8.04 0.49
C LEU A 26 -14.66 7.84 -0.93
N GLY A 27 -15.31 8.47 -1.91
CA GLY A 27 -14.90 8.42 -3.31
C GLY A 27 -15.36 9.67 -4.06
N THR A 28 -14.64 10.03 -5.13
CA THR A 28 -15.14 11.05 -6.07
C THR A 28 -16.15 10.37 -7.00
N PRO A 29 -17.41 10.84 -7.06
CA PRO A 29 -18.39 10.28 -7.99
C PRO A 29 -17.87 10.36 -9.43
N PHE A 30 -17.96 9.26 -10.17
CA PHE A 30 -17.53 9.18 -11.58
C PHE A 30 -18.51 8.45 -12.49
N ALA A 31 -19.64 8.00 -11.93
CA ALA A 31 -20.70 7.28 -12.63
C ALA A 31 -22.08 7.90 -12.35
N GLU A 32 -23.04 7.69 -13.25
CA GLU A 32 -24.42 8.19 -13.10
C GLU A 32 -25.11 7.60 -11.85
N LYS A 33 -24.91 6.31 -11.60
CA LYS A 33 -25.39 5.56 -10.44
C LYS A 33 -24.19 5.03 -9.66
N THR A 34 -24.29 5.03 -8.34
CA THR A 34 -23.26 4.46 -7.48
C THR A 34 -23.93 3.60 -6.40
N TYR A 35 -23.39 2.40 -6.19
CA TYR A 35 -23.70 1.55 -5.06
C TYR A 35 -22.43 1.38 -4.23
N VAL A 36 -22.50 1.75 -2.94
CA VAL A 36 -21.40 1.57 -1.99
C VAL A 36 -21.84 0.58 -0.92
N GLY A 37 -21.21 -0.59 -0.89
CA GLY A 37 -21.46 -1.62 0.12
C GLY A 37 -20.54 -1.45 1.34
N ALA A 38 -21.06 -1.64 2.55
CA ALA A 38 -20.25 -1.62 3.78
C ALA A 38 -19.61 -3.00 4.04
N LEU A 39 -18.77 -3.48 3.11
CA LEU A 39 -18.11 -4.79 3.16
C LEU A 39 -16.58 -4.66 3.10
N GLY A 40 -15.88 -5.72 3.52
CA GLY A 40 -14.42 -5.74 3.59
C GLY A 40 -13.73 -5.72 2.22
N ALA A 41 -14.41 -6.16 1.16
CA ALA A 41 -13.93 -6.11 -0.22
C ALA A 41 -15.05 -5.81 -1.21
N CYS A 42 -14.74 -5.13 -2.32
CA CYS A 42 -15.70 -4.99 -3.43
C CYS A 42 -16.07 -6.36 -4.04
N GLY A 43 -15.13 -7.31 -4.04
CA GLY A 43 -15.37 -8.69 -4.47
C GLY A 43 -16.50 -9.41 -3.70
N GLU A 44 -16.76 -9.02 -2.45
CA GLU A 44 -17.88 -9.58 -1.69
C GLU A 44 -19.24 -9.10 -2.22
N ILE A 45 -19.33 -7.84 -2.65
CA ILE A 45 -20.54 -7.29 -3.27
C ILE A 45 -20.85 -8.04 -4.58
N ILE A 46 -19.82 -8.32 -5.37
CA ILE A 46 -19.97 -9.05 -6.63
C ILE A 46 -20.36 -10.51 -6.38
N CYS A 47 -19.86 -11.15 -5.32
CA CYS A 47 -20.32 -12.49 -4.92
C CYS A 47 -21.83 -12.49 -4.61
N ASP A 48 -22.32 -11.50 -3.88
CA ASP A 48 -23.73 -11.41 -3.52
C ASP A 48 -24.60 -11.16 -4.76
N LEU A 49 -24.16 -10.28 -5.66
CA LEU A 49 -24.83 -10.03 -6.92
C LEU A 49 -24.91 -11.28 -7.81
N ALA A 50 -23.81 -12.05 -7.89
CA ALA A 50 -23.78 -13.30 -8.64
C ALA A 50 -24.80 -14.31 -8.09
N LYS A 51 -24.84 -14.49 -6.75
CA LYS A 51 -25.84 -15.33 -6.07
C LYS A 51 -27.28 -14.88 -6.37
N GLU A 52 -27.54 -13.56 -6.38
CA GLU A 52 -28.87 -13.03 -6.70
C GLU A 52 -29.27 -13.29 -8.16
N PHE A 53 -28.33 -13.25 -9.11
CA PHE A 53 -28.62 -13.64 -10.49
C PHE A 53 -28.85 -15.14 -10.64
N GLU A 54 -28.08 -15.97 -9.93
CA GLU A 54 -28.25 -17.43 -9.95
C GLU A 54 -29.61 -17.86 -9.39
N LYS A 55 -30.10 -17.23 -8.32
CA LYS A 55 -31.47 -17.42 -7.80
C LYS A 55 -32.54 -17.13 -8.85
N ARG A 56 -32.24 -16.30 -9.85
CA ARG A 56 -33.12 -15.95 -10.98
C ARG A 56 -32.88 -16.82 -12.22
N GLY A 57 -32.16 -17.94 -12.07
CA GLY A 57 -31.86 -18.88 -13.14
C GLY A 57 -30.77 -18.41 -14.10
N LYS A 58 -29.99 -17.38 -13.75
CA LYS A 58 -28.87 -16.90 -14.56
C LYS A 58 -27.54 -17.33 -13.96
N LYS A 59 -26.88 -18.30 -14.60
CA LYS A 59 -25.50 -18.65 -14.24
C LYS A 59 -24.58 -17.50 -14.66
N THR A 60 -23.99 -16.83 -13.67
CA THR A 60 -23.16 -15.63 -13.91
C THR A 60 -21.70 -15.82 -13.56
N LEU A 61 -21.37 -16.86 -12.79
CA LEU A 61 -20.01 -17.16 -12.38
C LEU A 61 -19.53 -18.48 -12.99
N ASP A 62 -18.31 -18.47 -13.50
CA ASP A 62 -17.55 -19.65 -13.91
C ASP A 62 -16.30 -19.80 -13.02
N ARG A 63 -15.46 -20.78 -13.34
CA ARG A 63 -14.24 -21.05 -12.56
C ARG A 63 -13.29 -19.87 -12.55
N GLU A 64 -13.11 -19.17 -13.67
CA GLU A 64 -12.18 -18.04 -13.77
C GLU A 64 -12.71 -16.82 -13.02
N GLY A 65 -14.01 -16.56 -13.11
CA GLY A 65 -14.68 -15.55 -12.30
C GLY A 65 -14.57 -15.86 -10.80
N ALA A 66 -14.69 -17.12 -10.40
CA ALA A 66 -14.54 -17.50 -9.00
C ALA A 66 -13.10 -17.29 -8.49
N ILE A 67 -12.08 -17.59 -9.31
CA ILE A 67 -10.67 -17.29 -9.01
C ILE A 67 -10.47 -15.78 -8.85
N ALA A 68 -11.02 -14.97 -9.75
CA ALA A 68 -10.89 -13.51 -9.72
C ALA A 68 -11.54 -12.92 -8.45
N LEU A 69 -12.73 -13.39 -8.07
CA LEU A 69 -13.40 -12.96 -6.84
C LEU A 69 -12.65 -13.41 -5.58
N TYR A 70 -12.12 -14.63 -5.59
CA TYR A 70 -11.30 -15.13 -4.49
C TYR A 70 -10.05 -14.25 -4.29
N ALA A 71 -9.35 -13.93 -5.38
CA ALA A 71 -8.19 -13.04 -5.35
C ALA A 71 -8.55 -11.63 -4.86
N ALA A 72 -9.66 -11.05 -5.34
CA ALA A 72 -10.11 -9.72 -4.91
C ALA A 72 -10.46 -9.67 -3.41
N ILE A 73 -11.12 -10.70 -2.88
CA ILE A 73 -11.43 -10.76 -1.45
C ILE A 73 -10.14 -10.97 -0.64
N MET A 74 -9.23 -11.83 -1.09
CA MET A 74 -7.94 -12.01 -0.41
C MET A 74 -7.13 -10.71 -0.35
N SER A 75 -7.06 -9.93 -1.45
CA SER A 75 -6.29 -8.68 -1.47
C SER A 75 -6.83 -7.65 -0.49
N ASP A 76 -8.13 -7.37 -0.56
CA ASP A 76 -8.74 -6.26 0.17
C ASP A 76 -8.87 -6.56 1.67
N THR A 77 -8.89 -7.84 2.05
CA THR A 77 -8.95 -8.28 3.45
C THR A 77 -7.59 -8.53 4.08
N GLY A 78 -6.50 -8.27 3.35
CA GLY A 78 -5.16 -8.57 3.81
C GLY A 78 -4.96 -10.06 4.07
N SER A 79 -5.47 -10.92 3.20
CA SER A 79 -5.58 -12.37 3.41
C SER A 79 -6.28 -12.68 4.74
N PHE A 80 -7.46 -12.08 4.93
CA PHE A 80 -8.36 -12.28 6.08
C PHE A 80 -7.82 -11.78 7.43
N ARG A 81 -6.83 -10.88 7.43
CA ARG A 81 -6.23 -10.36 8.68
C ARG A 81 -6.87 -9.05 9.16
N PHE A 82 -7.59 -8.35 8.29
CA PHE A 82 -8.18 -7.05 8.63
C PHE A 82 -9.48 -7.20 9.44
N ASP A 83 -9.80 -6.19 10.23
CA ASP A 83 -10.99 -6.11 11.09
C ASP A 83 -12.31 -6.06 10.30
N SER A 84 -12.24 -5.72 9.01
CA SER A 84 -13.36 -5.76 8.08
C SER A 84 -13.86 -7.17 7.74
N VAL A 85 -13.11 -8.21 8.10
CA VAL A 85 -13.42 -9.61 7.80
C VAL A 85 -14.52 -10.12 8.73
N THR A 86 -15.53 -10.77 8.16
CA THR A 86 -16.67 -11.33 8.91
C THR A 86 -16.87 -12.81 8.63
N ALA A 87 -17.77 -13.46 9.39
CA ALA A 87 -18.20 -14.83 9.09
C ALA A 87 -18.76 -14.95 7.66
N GLU A 88 -19.47 -13.93 7.18
CA GLU A 88 -20.04 -13.92 5.83
C GLU A 88 -18.95 -13.88 4.75
N THR A 89 -17.83 -13.19 5.01
CA THR A 89 -16.64 -13.20 4.14
C THR A 89 -16.14 -14.64 3.94
N HIS A 90 -16.02 -15.43 5.00
CA HIS A 90 -15.61 -16.83 4.89
C HIS A 90 -16.65 -17.71 4.21
N MET A 91 -17.96 -17.45 4.40
CA MET A 91 -19.02 -18.16 3.67
C MET A 91 -18.97 -17.88 2.16
N ARG A 92 -18.65 -16.64 1.75
CA ARG A 92 -18.40 -16.29 0.35
C ARG A 92 -17.21 -17.06 -0.20
N ILE A 93 -16.08 -17.08 0.52
CA ILE A 93 -14.89 -17.86 0.13
C ILE A 93 -15.23 -19.34 -0.03
N ALA A 94 -15.91 -19.95 0.94
CA ALA A 94 -16.32 -21.36 0.86
C ALA A 94 -17.18 -21.64 -0.39
N SER A 95 -18.09 -20.73 -0.72
CA SER A 95 -18.89 -20.81 -1.95
C SER A 95 -18.03 -20.76 -3.22
N LEU A 96 -17.01 -19.90 -3.26
CA LEU A 96 -16.09 -19.79 -4.40
C LEU A 96 -15.24 -21.07 -4.56
N LEU A 97 -14.78 -21.66 -3.46
CA LEU A 97 -14.02 -22.92 -3.51
C LEU A 97 -14.82 -24.07 -4.14
N GLY A 98 -16.16 -24.01 -4.07
CA GLY A 98 -17.05 -24.95 -4.76
C GLY A 98 -16.89 -25.00 -6.29
N TYR A 99 -16.22 -24.02 -6.90
CA TYR A 99 -15.90 -24.00 -8.33
C TYR A 99 -14.66 -24.84 -8.69
N GLY A 100 -13.99 -25.47 -7.72
CA GLY A 100 -12.96 -26.48 -7.96
C GLY A 100 -11.64 -25.94 -8.50
N PHE A 101 -11.26 -24.72 -8.15
CA PHE A 101 -9.91 -24.20 -8.42
C PHE A 101 -8.94 -24.51 -7.27
N ASP A 102 -7.65 -24.60 -7.59
CA ASP A 102 -6.60 -24.76 -6.58
C ASP A 102 -6.33 -23.41 -5.91
N HIS A 103 -6.99 -23.19 -4.77
CA HIS A 103 -6.85 -21.95 -4.00
C HIS A 103 -5.43 -21.78 -3.44
N SER A 104 -4.70 -22.87 -3.22
CA SER A 104 -3.33 -22.83 -2.71
C SER A 104 -2.39 -22.31 -3.80
N GLU A 105 -2.56 -22.74 -5.05
CA GLU A 105 -1.81 -22.18 -6.19
C GLU A 105 -2.16 -20.71 -6.44
N VAL A 106 -3.42 -20.30 -6.27
CA VAL A 106 -3.80 -18.88 -6.37
C VAL A 106 -3.12 -18.06 -5.28
N ALA A 107 -3.19 -18.49 -4.02
CA ALA A 107 -2.53 -17.81 -2.90
C ALA A 107 -1.01 -17.75 -3.09
N ARG A 108 -0.39 -18.85 -3.54
CA ARG A 108 1.05 -18.92 -3.82
C ARG A 108 1.45 -17.88 -4.87
N ARG A 109 0.69 -17.75 -5.96
CA ARG A 109 0.96 -16.73 -6.99
C ARG A 109 0.79 -15.30 -6.49
N MET A 110 -0.17 -15.07 -5.61
CA MET A 110 -0.45 -13.73 -5.08
C MET A 110 0.57 -13.27 -4.03
N TYR A 111 1.02 -14.17 -3.15
CA TYR A 111 1.76 -13.76 -1.94
C TYR A 111 3.12 -14.45 -1.78
N ASP A 112 3.27 -15.69 -2.27
CA ASP A 112 4.44 -16.52 -2.01
C ASP A 112 5.33 -16.74 -3.25
N SER A 113 5.07 -16.02 -4.34
CA SER A 113 5.82 -16.10 -5.58
C SER A 113 6.38 -14.74 -5.94
N ARG A 114 7.70 -14.59 -5.77
CA ARG A 114 8.42 -13.36 -6.09
C ARG A 114 9.50 -13.63 -7.13
N PRO A 115 9.70 -12.75 -8.12
CA PRO A 115 10.86 -12.82 -9.00
C PRO A 115 12.16 -12.78 -8.19
N LEU A 116 13.19 -13.49 -8.66
CA LEU A 116 14.51 -13.48 -8.02
C LEU A 116 15.07 -12.05 -7.90
N SER A 117 14.81 -11.20 -8.89
CA SER A 117 15.20 -9.79 -8.90
C SER A 117 14.62 -9.03 -7.70
N GLN A 118 13.34 -9.23 -7.36
CA GLN A 118 12.71 -8.62 -6.20
C GLN A 118 13.33 -9.12 -4.87
N VAL A 119 13.71 -10.40 -4.80
CA VAL A 119 14.41 -10.96 -3.64
C VAL A 119 15.81 -10.34 -3.51
N MET A 120 16.54 -10.16 -4.61
CA MET A 120 17.83 -9.48 -4.62
C MET A 120 17.70 -7.99 -4.24
N GLY A 121 16.68 -7.30 -4.74
CA GLY A 121 16.35 -5.93 -4.33
C GLY A 121 16.08 -5.82 -2.84
N THR A 122 15.33 -6.78 -2.28
CA THR A 122 15.10 -6.88 -0.83
C THR A 122 16.41 -7.06 -0.06
N LYS A 123 17.31 -7.95 -0.51
CA LYS A 123 18.61 -8.16 0.12
C LYS A 123 19.44 -6.86 0.15
N ILE A 124 19.50 -6.14 -0.96
CA ILE A 124 20.26 -4.87 -1.04
C ILE A 124 19.63 -3.82 -0.14
N ALA A 125 18.30 -3.72 -0.11
CA ALA A 125 17.60 -2.81 0.77
C ALA A 125 17.86 -3.10 2.26
N LEU A 126 17.85 -4.37 2.67
CA LEU A 126 18.19 -4.75 4.04
C LEU A 126 19.65 -4.42 4.41
N ASN A 127 20.58 -4.53 3.45
CA ASN A 127 21.96 -4.11 3.66
C ASN A 127 22.11 -2.57 3.82
N ASN A 128 21.13 -1.80 3.34
CA ASN A 128 21.10 -0.33 3.43
C ASN A 128 19.98 0.16 4.36
N LEU A 129 19.57 -0.69 5.32
CA LEU A 129 18.59 -0.36 6.34
C LEU A 129 19.30 0.28 7.54
N HIS A 130 18.93 1.51 7.85
CA HIS A 130 19.43 2.25 9.01
C HIS A 130 18.32 2.48 10.04
N PHE A 131 18.70 2.55 11.31
CA PHE A 131 17.79 2.81 12.41
C PHE A 131 18.21 4.06 13.18
N TYR A 132 17.20 4.82 13.62
CA TYR A 132 17.38 6.02 14.43
C TYR A 132 16.37 6.07 15.58
N ASN A 133 16.62 6.94 16.56
CA ASN A 133 15.74 7.21 17.70
C ASN A 133 15.33 5.93 18.44
N GLY A 134 16.30 5.09 18.84
CA GLY A 134 16.01 3.84 19.53
C GLY A 134 15.20 2.84 18.70
N ASN A 135 15.48 2.78 17.39
CA ASN A 135 14.78 1.95 16.39
C ASN A 135 13.35 2.40 16.04
N ARG A 136 12.90 3.57 16.50
CA ARG A 136 11.58 4.14 16.16
C ARG A 136 11.52 4.65 14.72
N VAL A 137 12.66 4.88 14.08
CA VAL A 137 12.73 5.30 12.67
C VAL A 137 13.59 4.32 11.90
N ALA A 138 13.05 3.81 10.78
CA ALA A 138 13.74 2.91 9.86
C ALA A 138 13.86 3.56 8.48
N VAL A 139 15.08 3.62 7.94
CA VAL A 139 15.41 4.26 6.66
C VAL A 139 16.04 3.23 5.74
N ILE A 140 15.58 3.15 4.50
CA ILE A 140 16.26 2.38 3.44
C ILE A 140 16.67 3.33 2.33
N ASN A 141 17.96 3.36 2.04
CA ASN A 141 18.50 4.13 0.91
C ASN A 141 18.72 3.24 -0.31
N PHE A 142 18.40 3.76 -1.48
CA PHE A 142 18.59 3.07 -2.75
C PHE A 142 19.04 4.04 -3.84
N THR A 143 20.32 4.01 -4.18
CA THR A 143 20.87 4.87 -5.25
C THR A 143 20.62 4.28 -6.63
N LYS A 144 20.69 5.11 -7.68
CA LYS A 144 20.58 4.63 -9.06
C LYS A 144 21.70 3.62 -9.36
N LYS A 145 22.92 3.92 -8.89
CA LYS A 145 24.07 3.04 -9.03
C LYS A 145 23.84 1.66 -8.41
N MET A 146 23.31 1.58 -7.18
CA MET A 146 22.99 0.30 -6.55
C MET A 146 22.01 -0.53 -7.39
N ARG A 147 21.04 0.13 -8.01
CA ARG A 147 20.03 -0.50 -8.85
C ARG A 147 20.63 -1.02 -10.16
N GLU A 148 21.46 -0.22 -10.83
CA GLU A 148 22.14 -0.56 -12.08
C GLU A 148 23.18 -1.68 -11.88
N ASP A 149 24.03 -1.58 -10.85
CA ASP A 149 25.05 -2.58 -10.54
C ASP A 149 24.45 -3.98 -10.27
N ASN A 150 23.18 -4.04 -9.88
CA ASN A 150 22.47 -5.28 -9.55
C ASN A 150 21.38 -5.65 -10.58
N ASN A 151 21.30 -4.96 -11.73
CA ASN A 151 20.31 -5.19 -12.79
C ASN A 151 18.85 -5.20 -12.29
N LEU A 152 18.51 -4.25 -11.41
CA LEU A 152 17.17 -4.15 -10.83
C LEU A 152 16.31 -3.13 -11.59
N SER A 153 15.03 -3.44 -11.79
CA SER A 153 14.05 -2.47 -12.24
C SER A 153 13.56 -1.58 -11.07
N ARG A 154 12.70 -0.60 -11.36
CA ARG A 154 12.06 0.20 -10.31
C ARG A 154 11.03 -0.64 -9.55
N GLU A 155 10.30 -1.47 -10.30
CA GLU A 155 9.27 -2.37 -9.79
C GLU A 155 9.85 -3.40 -8.80
N ASP A 156 11.09 -3.86 -9.03
CA ASP A 156 11.79 -4.78 -8.12
C ASP A 156 11.98 -4.23 -6.70
N ILE A 157 11.92 -2.90 -6.53
CA ILE A 157 12.18 -2.21 -5.26
C ILE A 157 11.00 -1.39 -4.75
N ASP A 158 9.82 -1.47 -5.37
CA ASP A 158 8.67 -0.64 -5.01
C ASP A 158 8.02 -1.04 -3.68
N ASP A 159 7.98 -2.33 -3.38
CA ASP A 159 7.36 -2.84 -2.13
C ASP A 159 8.24 -2.71 -0.89
N ILE A 160 9.48 -2.24 -1.04
CA ILE A 160 10.48 -2.19 0.04
C ILE A 160 10.08 -1.25 1.18
N ILE A 161 9.27 -0.22 0.90
CA ILE A 161 8.71 0.65 1.94
C ILE A 161 7.84 -0.11 2.95
N SER A 162 7.23 -1.22 2.55
CA SER A 162 6.46 -2.06 3.46
C SER A 162 7.35 -2.78 4.48
N LEU A 163 8.62 -3.04 4.13
CA LEU A 163 9.58 -3.69 5.03
C LEU A 163 9.88 -2.80 6.23
N THR A 164 10.21 -1.51 6.02
CA THR A 164 10.53 -0.59 7.13
C THR A 164 9.38 -0.47 8.11
N ARG A 165 8.14 -0.40 7.62
CA ARG A 165 6.93 -0.31 8.44
C ARG A 165 6.64 -1.61 9.23
N SER A 166 7.00 -2.77 8.68
CA SER A 166 6.70 -4.07 9.29
C SER A 166 7.58 -4.41 10.50
N ILE A 167 8.63 -3.63 10.75
CA ILE A 167 9.55 -3.86 11.87
C ILE A 167 8.89 -3.41 13.17
N GLU A 168 8.86 -4.31 14.15
CA GLU A 168 8.32 -4.03 15.47
C GLU A 168 9.01 -2.83 16.13
N GLY A 169 8.21 -1.94 16.72
CA GLY A 169 8.70 -0.72 17.37
C GLY A 169 9.00 0.46 16.43
N VAL A 170 9.02 0.25 15.10
CA VAL A 170 9.15 1.36 14.15
C VAL A 170 7.87 2.19 14.15
N GLU A 171 7.99 3.49 14.39
CA GLU A 171 6.92 4.46 14.24
C GLU A 171 6.93 5.13 12.86
N VAL A 172 8.12 5.40 12.30
CA VAL A 172 8.30 5.99 10.96
C VAL A 172 9.21 5.12 10.11
N GLY A 173 8.68 4.61 9.00
CA GLY A 173 9.46 3.93 7.97
C GLY A 173 9.61 4.80 6.73
N MET A 174 10.80 4.87 6.14
CA MET A 174 11.02 5.60 4.90
C MET A 174 11.94 4.88 3.91
N THR A 175 11.76 5.17 2.63
CA THR A 175 12.69 4.80 1.56
C THR A 175 13.14 6.05 0.83
N ILE A 176 14.45 6.18 0.60
CA ILE A 176 15.06 7.28 -0.17
C ILE A 176 15.61 6.68 -1.46
N LYS A 177 15.01 7.01 -2.60
CA LYS A 177 15.39 6.49 -3.92
C LYS A 177 15.91 7.60 -4.80
N GLN A 178 17.14 7.49 -5.31
CA GLN A 178 17.68 8.48 -6.25
C GLN A 178 16.89 8.46 -7.58
N SER A 179 16.63 9.62 -8.17
CA SER A 179 15.92 9.70 -9.45
C SER A 179 16.78 9.23 -10.62
N ASP A 180 16.16 8.62 -11.64
CA ASP A 180 16.90 8.27 -12.86
C ASP A 180 17.15 9.47 -13.76
N ASP A 181 16.23 10.45 -13.72
CA ASP A 181 16.18 11.61 -14.62
C ASP A 181 17.12 12.73 -14.16
N ASP A 182 17.32 12.85 -12.85
CA ASP A 182 18.17 13.86 -12.22
C ASP A 182 18.83 13.27 -10.97
N LEU A 183 20.15 13.05 -11.04
CA LEU A 183 20.93 12.40 -9.98
C LEU A 183 21.04 13.26 -8.71
N THR A 184 20.67 14.54 -8.77
CA THR A 184 20.61 15.42 -7.60
C THR A 184 19.30 15.28 -6.83
N LEU A 185 18.28 14.62 -7.41
CA LEU A 185 16.96 14.46 -6.79
C LEU A 185 16.78 13.09 -6.16
N TYR A 186 16.19 13.08 -4.97
CA TYR A 186 15.84 11.88 -4.22
C TYR A 186 14.34 11.86 -3.96
N LYS A 187 13.68 10.78 -4.40
CA LYS A 187 12.27 10.49 -4.17
C LYS A 187 12.13 9.74 -2.86
N VAL A 188 11.37 10.31 -1.94
CA VAL A 188 11.16 9.76 -0.60
C VAL A 188 9.73 9.27 -0.49
N SER A 189 9.58 8.05 0.01
CA SER A 189 8.29 7.52 0.48
C SER A 189 8.37 7.35 1.98
N MET A 190 7.37 7.85 2.70
CA MET A 190 7.27 7.73 4.16
C MET A 190 5.97 7.03 4.54
N ARG A 191 6.05 6.23 5.61
CA ARG A 191 4.93 5.56 6.26
C ARG A 191 5.05 5.76 7.76
N SER A 192 3.92 5.87 8.45
CA SER A 192 3.89 5.79 9.91
C SER A 192 2.91 4.75 10.41
N ASN A 193 3.21 4.17 11.57
CA ASN A 193 2.40 3.11 12.17
C ASN A 193 1.30 3.65 13.07
N ARG A 194 1.56 4.64 13.94
CA ARG A 194 0.60 4.99 15.00
C ARG A 194 0.20 6.44 15.07
N VAL A 195 1.14 7.37 15.26
CA VAL A 195 0.85 8.75 15.71
C VAL A 195 1.44 9.82 14.79
N VAL A 196 2.65 9.65 14.26
CA VAL A 196 3.36 10.64 13.44
C VAL A 196 2.62 10.94 12.14
N ASP A 197 2.37 12.20 11.85
CA ASP A 197 1.74 12.63 10.60
C ASP A 197 2.80 12.84 9.51
N VAL A 198 3.06 11.81 8.70
CA VAL A 198 4.10 11.86 7.66
C VAL A 198 3.76 12.82 6.52
N SER A 199 2.50 13.25 6.39
CA SER A 199 2.12 14.24 5.39
C SER A 199 2.68 15.62 5.69
N LYS A 200 2.75 15.98 6.99
CA LYS A 200 3.36 17.23 7.44
C LYS A 200 4.86 17.21 7.26
N LEU A 201 5.51 16.09 7.57
CA LEU A 201 6.95 15.91 7.37
C LEU A 201 7.33 16.08 5.89
N CYS A 202 6.59 15.41 4.99
CA CYS A 202 6.83 15.53 3.55
C CYS A 202 6.51 16.93 3.01
N ALA A 203 5.55 17.66 3.59
CA ALA A 203 5.18 19.01 3.15
C ALA A 203 6.32 20.03 3.33
N VAL A 204 7.19 19.84 4.33
CA VAL A 204 8.41 20.67 4.52
C VAL A 204 9.32 20.62 3.28
N PHE A 205 9.32 19.50 2.56
CA PHE A 205 10.07 19.28 1.34
C PHE A 205 9.22 19.44 0.07
N GLY A 206 8.10 20.16 0.14
CA GLY A 206 7.20 20.40 -0.99
C GLY A 206 6.42 19.16 -1.46
N GLY A 207 6.40 18.09 -0.65
CA GLY A 207 5.62 16.88 -0.90
C GLY A 207 4.24 16.90 -0.26
N GLY A 208 3.65 15.71 -0.10
CA GLY A 208 2.33 15.55 0.52
C GLY A 208 1.79 14.13 0.46
N GLY A 209 0.53 13.96 0.86
CA GLY A 209 -0.18 12.67 0.84
C GLY A 209 -1.11 12.51 2.04
N HIS A 210 -1.21 11.29 2.55
CA HIS A 210 -2.03 10.96 3.71
C HIS A 210 -1.21 10.92 4.99
N LYS A 211 -1.86 11.12 6.14
CA LYS A 211 -1.21 11.13 7.46
C LYS A 211 -0.30 9.92 7.75
N ARG A 212 -0.62 8.75 7.18
CA ARG A 212 0.11 7.48 7.35
C ARG A 212 0.95 7.08 6.13
N ALA A 213 0.82 7.79 5.01
CA ALA A 213 1.47 7.46 3.75
C ALA A 213 1.62 8.69 2.87
N SER A 214 2.84 9.19 2.79
CA SER A 214 3.18 10.40 2.03
C SER A 214 4.51 10.24 1.31
N GLY A 215 4.79 11.17 0.41
CA GLY A 215 6.08 11.26 -0.26
C GLY A 215 6.46 12.69 -0.58
N CYS A 216 7.76 12.90 -0.78
CA CYS A 216 8.34 14.16 -1.21
C CYS A 216 9.53 13.88 -2.14
N THR A 217 9.95 14.89 -2.88
CA THR A 217 11.19 14.84 -3.66
C THR A 217 12.04 16.01 -3.22
N LEU A 218 13.30 15.74 -2.84
CA LEU A 218 14.24 16.76 -2.43
C LEU A 218 15.53 16.67 -3.24
N ASN A 219 16.12 17.82 -3.52
CA ASN A 219 17.49 17.91 -4.02
C ASN A 219 18.47 17.64 -2.87
N ALA A 220 19.48 16.82 -3.04
CA ALA A 220 20.50 16.54 -2.03
C ALA A 220 21.85 16.18 -2.69
N ALA A 221 22.95 16.40 -1.97
CA ALA A 221 24.29 16.09 -2.47
C ALA A 221 24.58 14.58 -2.53
N SER A 222 23.95 13.81 -1.64
CA SER A 222 24.03 12.35 -1.55
C SER A 222 22.78 11.78 -0.86
N GLU A 223 22.63 10.47 -0.86
CA GLU A 223 21.61 9.77 -0.07
C GLU A 223 21.74 10.06 1.44
N TYR A 224 22.96 10.23 1.94
CA TYR A 224 23.23 10.56 3.34
C TYR A 224 22.86 12.02 3.68
N ASP A 225 23.04 12.96 2.74
CA ASP A 225 22.57 14.34 2.90
C ASP A 225 21.03 14.39 2.91
N ALA A 226 20.38 13.65 2.01
CA ALA A 226 18.93 13.52 2.01
C ALA A 226 18.42 12.94 3.34
N GLU A 227 19.04 11.85 3.81
CA GLU A 227 18.72 11.21 5.08
C GLU A 227 18.88 12.16 6.27
N ALA A 228 20.00 12.86 6.39
CA ALA A 228 20.25 13.81 7.47
C ALA A 228 19.20 14.92 7.54
N ARG A 229 18.80 15.47 6.39
CA ARG A 229 17.77 16.52 6.31
C ARG A 229 16.39 16.03 6.71
N LEU A 230 16.01 14.81 6.28
CA LEU A 230 14.75 14.20 6.70
C LEU A 230 14.75 13.91 8.20
N MET A 231 15.85 13.40 8.72
CA MET A 231 16.00 13.11 10.15
C MET A 231 15.91 14.36 11.02
N ALA A 232 16.39 15.51 10.56
CA ALA A 232 16.23 16.77 11.29
C ALA A 232 14.75 17.09 11.58
N VAL A 233 13.90 17.02 10.55
CA VAL A 233 12.45 17.30 10.69
C VAL A 233 11.75 16.21 11.52
N ILE A 234 12.15 14.95 11.36
CA ILE A 234 11.57 13.84 12.14
C ILE A 234 11.92 13.95 13.61
N ASN A 235 13.16 14.31 13.94
CA ASN A 235 13.61 14.44 15.32
C ASN A 235 12.84 15.57 16.03
N GLU A 236 12.55 16.67 15.35
CA GLU A 236 11.72 17.75 15.90
C GLU A 236 10.30 17.25 16.21
N GLU A 237 9.65 16.54 15.29
CA GLU A 237 8.31 16.00 15.50
C GLU A 237 8.27 14.97 16.64
N LEU A 238 9.22 14.03 16.68
CA LEU A 238 9.29 13.03 17.75
C LEU A 238 9.53 13.69 19.11
N ALA A 239 10.41 14.71 19.20
CA ALA A 239 10.65 15.44 20.44
C ALA A 239 9.41 16.18 20.95
N VAL A 240 8.57 16.71 20.05
CA VAL A 240 7.29 17.33 20.42
C VAL A 240 6.33 16.29 20.98
N LEU A 241 6.20 15.14 20.33
CA LEU A 241 5.30 14.06 20.76
C LEU A 241 5.72 13.44 22.08
N ASP A 242 7.03 13.21 22.28
CA ASP A 242 7.57 12.64 23.50
C ASP A 242 7.35 13.59 24.70
N LYS A 243 7.49 14.90 24.50
CA LYS A 243 7.16 15.92 25.53
C LYS A 243 5.67 15.93 25.87
N ALA A 244 4.80 15.86 24.87
CA ALA A 244 3.35 15.81 25.10
C ALA A 244 2.95 14.59 25.93
N ARG A 245 3.54 13.43 25.65
CA ARG A 245 3.28 12.19 26.40
C ARG A 245 3.86 12.18 27.81
N ALA A 246 5.05 12.74 28.01
CA ALA A 246 5.63 12.89 29.33
C ALA A 246 4.75 13.76 30.25
N PHE A 247 4.03 14.74 29.67
CA PHE A 247 3.04 15.54 30.38
C PHE A 247 1.76 14.73 30.70
N ASP A 248 1.33 13.85 29.80
CA ASP A 248 0.13 13.02 29.95
C ASP A 248 0.36 11.71 30.74
N GLY A 249 1.59 11.43 31.18
CA GLY A 249 1.94 10.23 31.97
C GLY A 249 1.98 8.92 31.17
N ALA A 250 1.95 8.98 29.83
CA ALA A 250 2.14 7.83 28.95
C ALA A 250 3.62 7.70 28.54
N GLY A 251 4.18 6.49 28.52
CA GLY A 251 5.58 6.25 28.11
C GLY A 251 5.87 6.56 26.63
N GLU A 252 7.08 6.26 26.15
CA GLU A 252 7.51 6.49 24.75
C GLU A 252 6.59 5.83 23.70
N ILE A 253 6.61 6.36 22.47
CA ILE A 253 5.74 5.96 21.33
C ILE A 253 5.99 4.54 20.86
#